data_AF-A0A4V1XNG8-F1
#
_entry.id   AF-A0A4V1XNG8-F1
#
_cell.length_a   1.000
_cell.length_b   1.000
_cell.length_c   1.000
_cell.angle_alpha   90.00
_cell.angle_beta   90.00
_cell.angle_gamma   90.00
#
_symmetry.space_group_name_H-M   'P 1'
#
loop_
_entity.id
_entity.type
_entity.pdbx_description
1 polymer ?
#
loop_
_entity_poly.entity_id
_entity_poly.type
_entity_poly.pdbx_seq_one_letter_code
_entity_poly.pdbx_strand_id
1 'polypeptide(L)'
;MYNDYESVTRDKDEVNLNSIDFPEFQQIPVGQTSDKAGKEFEKMLKAKLLWLAEYEQCELDMTILQLEEELGNTLERFLDSLELFIRVTDLYDV
;
A
#
# COMPACT_ATOMS: atom_id res chain seq x y z
N MET A 1 -9.10 -2.86 5.39
CA MET A 1 -8.47 -4.08 5.92
C MET A 1 -7.01 -3.90 5.64
N TYR A 2 -6.22 -3.64 6.66
CA TYR A 2 -4.77 -3.57 6.47
C TYR A 2 -4.26 -4.98 6.24
N ASN A 3 -3.17 -5.08 5.49
CA ASN A 3 -2.45 -6.32 5.23
C ASN A 3 -1.88 -6.85 6.56
N ASP A 4 -2.77 -7.48 7.34
CA ASP A 4 -2.68 -7.62 8.80
C ASP A 4 -1.90 -8.87 9.16
N TYR A 5 -0.61 -8.71 9.44
CA TYR A 5 0.26 -9.59 10.24
C TYR A 5 0.48 -11.05 9.75
N GLU A 6 -0.53 -11.72 9.21
CA GLU A 6 -0.55 -13.10 8.71
C GLU A 6 -0.06 -13.21 7.27
N SER A 7 -0.16 -12.15 6.45
CA SER A 7 0.33 -12.20 5.06
C SER A 7 1.84 -12.36 4.99
N VAL A 8 2.65 -11.68 5.81
CA VAL A 8 4.10 -11.84 5.76
C VAL A 8 4.54 -13.26 6.11
N THR A 9 3.83 -13.92 7.04
CA THR A 9 4.13 -15.32 7.39
C THR A 9 3.70 -16.24 6.24
N ARG A 10 2.50 -16.04 5.70
CA ARG A 10 2.00 -16.76 4.53
C ARG A 10 2.87 -16.56 3.29
N ASP A 11 3.28 -15.34 3.00
CA ASP A 11 4.13 -14.95 1.87
C ASP A 11 5.51 -15.61 2.00
N LYS A 12 6.07 -15.66 3.20
CA LYS A 12 7.30 -16.42 3.47
C LYS A 12 7.11 -17.93 3.26
N ASP A 13 5.98 -18.49 3.70
CA ASP A 13 5.68 -19.92 3.56
C ASP A 13 5.36 -20.31 2.11
N GLU A 14 4.73 -19.42 1.34
CA GLU A 14 4.35 -19.59 -0.06
C GLU A 14 5.42 -19.07 -1.05
N VAL A 15 6.53 -18.51 -0.53
CA VAL A 15 7.62 -17.90 -1.31
C VAL A 15 7.10 -16.77 -2.22
N ASN A 16 6.10 -16.04 -1.74
CA ASN A 16 5.60 -14.83 -2.36
C ASN A 16 6.44 -13.62 -1.90
N LEU A 17 6.62 -12.65 -2.79
CA LEU A 17 7.35 -11.42 -2.45
C LEU A 17 6.42 -10.46 -1.70
N ASN A 18 6.90 -9.89 -0.60
CA ASN A 18 6.20 -8.84 0.13
C ASN A 18 6.91 -7.49 -0.05
N SER A 19 6.17 -6.40 0.08
CA SER A 19 6.72 -5.05 0.00
C SER A 19 7.83 -4.77 1.02
N ILE A 20 7.90 -5.53 2.12
CA ILE A 20 9.00 -5.44 3.10
C ILE A 20 10.34 -6.03 2.61
N ASP A 21 10.32 -6.83 1.54
CA ASP A 21 11.49 -7.51 1.00
C ASP A 21 12.29 -6.61 0.04
N PHE A 22 11.72 -5.49 -0.39
CA PHE A 22 12.42 -4.55 -1.25
C PHE A 22 13.52 -3.79 -0.48
N PRO A 23 14.72 -3.62 -1.09
CA PRO A 23 15.88 -3.01 -0.44
C PRO A 23 15.64 -1.55 -0.02
N GLU A 24 14.71 -0.85 -0.66
CA GLU A 24 14.29 0.52 -0.33
C GLU A 24 13.66 0.63 1.07
N PHE A 25 13.04 -0.46 1.55
CA PHE A 25 12.45 -0.52 2.89
C PHE A 25 13.38 -1.22 3.89
N GLN A 26 14.31 -2.06 3.44
CA GLN A 26 15.33 -2.65 4.29
C GLN A 26 16.41 -1.62 4.65
N GLN A 27 16.11 -0.72 5.59
CA GLN A 27 17.13 0.10 6.23
C GLN A 27 18.07 -0.82 7.02
N ILE A 28 19.18 -1.20 6.38
CA ILE A 28 20.21 -2.14 6.82
C ILE A 28 20.36 -2.14 8.35
N PRO A 29 19.89 -3.16 9.08
CA PRO A 29 20.29 -3.36 10.45
C PRO A 29 21.70 -3.94 10.39
N VAL A 30 22.70 -3.09 10.62
CA VAL A 30 24.07 -3.56 10.87
C VAL A 30 24.06 -4.28 12.22
N GLY A 31 23.85 -5.59 12.21
CA GLY A 31 24.01 -6.44 13.38
C GLY A 31 22.96 -7.54 13.48
N GLN A 32 23.42 -8.73 13.89
CA GLN A 32 22.55 -9.86 14.24
C GLN A 32 21.54 -9.44 15.31
N THR A 33 20.31 -9.15 14.89
CA THR A 33 19.22 -8.80 15.79
C THR A 33 18.56 -10.10 16.25
N SER A 34 18.50 -10.29 17.58
CA SER A 34 17.71 -11.37 18.19
C SER A 34 16.28 -11.41 17.63
N ASP A 35 15.61 -12.57 17.65
CA ASP A 35 14.27 -12.77 17.09
C ASP A 35 13.22 -11.72 17.55
N LYS A 36 13.40 -11.11 18.72
CA LYS A 36 12.55 -10.02 19.21
C LYS A 36 12.80 -8.68 18.50
N ALA A 37 14.05 -8.37 18.22
CA ALA A 37 14.43 -7.14 17.52
C ALA A 37 14.07 -7.19 16.03
N GLY A 38 14.06 -8.38 15.41
CA GLY A 38 13.54 -8.58 14.05
C GLY A 38 12.04 -8.30 13.94
N LYS A 39 11.24 -8.74 14.93
CA LYS A 39 9.79 -8.51 14.94
C LYS A 39 9.40 -7.04 15.13
N GLU A 40 10.10 -6.31 16.00
CA GLU A 40 9.87 -4.87 16.17
C GLU A 40 10.27 -4.08 14.92
N PHE A 41 11.36 -4.49 14.25
CA PHE A 41 11.76 -3.89 12.97
C PHE A 41 10.72 -4.15 11.87
N GLU A 42 10.22 -5.37 11.74
CA GLU A 42 9.15 -5.71 10.78
C GLU A 42 7.88 -4.88 11.05
N LYS A 43 7.52 -4.70 12.32
CA LYS A 43 6.37 -3.86 12.70
C LYS A 43 6.56 -2.39 12.31
N MET A 44 7.76 -1.85 12.49
CA MET A 44 8.11 -0.49 12.06
C MET A 44 8.02 -0.36 10.53
N LEU A 45 8.51 -1.34 9.77
CA LEU A 45 8.43 -1.32 8.31
C LEU A 45 6.99 -1.36 7.81
N LYS A 46 6.15 -2.20 8.41
CA LYS A 46 4.71 -2.23 8.10
C LYS A 46 4.04 -0.89 8.36
N ALA A 47 4.32 -0.24 9.50
CA ALA A 47 3.77 1.08 9.80
C ALA A 47 4.22 2.14 8.78
N LYS A 48 5.45 2.05 8.26
CA LYS A 48 5.97 2.95 7.22
C LYS A 48 5.32 2.69 5.86
N LEU A 49 5.22 1.44 5.44
CA LEU A 49 4.56 1.05 4.18
C LEU A 49 3.11 1.49 4.17
N LEU A 50 2.45 1.34 5.31
CA LEU A 50 1.09 1.77 5.47
C LEU A 50 0.94 3.29 5.35
N TRP A 51 1.78 4.04 6.06
CA TRP A 51 1.77 5.50 5.96
C TRP A 51 1.99 5.95 4.51
N LEU A 52 2.85 5.24 3.76
CA LEU A 52 3.06 5.49 2.34
C LEU A 52 1.80 5.20 1.52
N ALA A 53 1.13 4.07 1.74
CA ALA A 53 -0.11 3.72 1.06
C ALA A 53 -1.22 4.74 1.33
N GLU A 54 -1.38 5.20 2.57
CA GLU A 54 -2.34 6.26 2.92
C GLU A 54 -2.00 7.58 2.24
N TYR A 55 -0.72 7.91 2.14
CA TYR A 55 -0.26 9.10 1.43
C TYR A 55 -0.58 9.03 -0.07
N GLU A 56 -0.28 7.88 -0.71
CA GLU A 56 -0.57 7.64 -2.13
C GLU A 56 -2.08 7.68 -2.41
N GLN A 57 -2.90 7.13 -1.50
CA GLN A 57 -4.35 7.21 -1.61
C GLN A 57 -4.84 8.66 -1.52
N CYS A 58 -4.33 9.45 -0.57
CA CYS A 58 -4.68 10.87 -0.48
C CYS A 58 -4.28 11.65 -1.75
N GLU A 59 -3.12 11.34 -2.33
CA GLU A 59 -2.65 11.97 -3.57
C GLU A 59 -3.54 11.60 -4.78
N LEU A 60 -3.94 10.33 -4.87
CA LEU A 60 -4.89 9.84 -5.86
C LEU A 60 -6.23 10.57 -5.73
N ASP A 61 -6.79 10.66 -4.53
CA ASP A 61 -8.05 11.35 -4.27
C ASP A 61 -7.98 12.83 -4.70
N MET A 62 -6.88 13.51 -4.37
CA MET A 62 -6.68 14.91 -4.74
C MET A 62 -6.54 15.10 -6.25
N THR A 63 -5.86 14.19 -6.94
CA THR A 63 -5.72 14.27 -8.40
C THR A 63 -7.02 13.96 -9.12
N ILE A 64 -7.87 13.07 -8.60
CA ILE A 64 -9.21 12.83 -9.12
C ILE A 64 -10.09 14.07 -8.96
N LEU A 65 -10.10 14.69 -7.78
CA LEU A 65 -10.86 15.93 -7.55
C LEU A 65 -10.45 17.06 -8.52
N GLN A 66 -9.15 17.21 -8.77
CA GLN A 66 -8.66 18.18 -9.76
C GLN A 66 -9.09 17.82 -11.19
N LEU A 67 -9.08 16.51 -11.52
CA LEU A 67 -9.53 16.03 -12.82
C LEU A 67 -11.03 16.28 -13.03
N GLU A 68 -11.86 16.11 -12.00
CA GLU A 68 -13.28 16.42 -12.02
C GLU A 68 -13.55 17.91 -12.28
N GLU A 69 -12.78 18.80 -11.64
CA GLU A 69 -12.88 20.25 -11.81
C GLU A 69 -12.52 20.69 -13.24
N GLU A 70 -11.46 20.11 -13.82
CA GLU A 70 -10.97 20.44 -15.17
C GLU A 70 -11.86 19.88 -16.31
N LEU A 71 -12.44 18.67 -16.14
CA LEU A 71 -13.28 18.05 -17.18
C LEU A 71 -14.73 18.55 -17.20
N GLY A 72 -15.23 19.05 -16.06
CA GLY A 72 -16.63 19.45 -15.89
C GLY A 72 -17.63 18.35 -16.28
N ASN A 73 -18.87 18.74 -16.63
CA ASN A 73 -19.97 17.81 -16.97
C ASN A 73 -19.76 17.01 -18.27
N THR A 74 -18.62 17.18 -18.95
CA THR A 74 -18.40 16.64 -20.30
C THR A 74 -18.16 15.14 -20.30
N LEU A 75 -17.77 14.57 -19.15
CA LEU A 75 -17.30 13.18 -19.05
C LEU A 75 -17.74 12.46 -17.77
N GLU A 76 -18.92 12.77 -17.23
CA GLU A 76 -19.49 12.15 -16.01
C GLU A 76 -19.40 10.61 -16.03
N ARG A 77 -19.75 9.99 -17.17
CA ARG A 77 -19.63 8.53 -17.36
C ARG A 77 -18.21 7.97 -17.29
N PHE A 78 -17.21 8.75 -17.68
CA PHE A 78 -15.82 8.32 -17.63
C PHE A 78 -15.28 8.38 -16.21
N LEU A 79 -15.62 9.44 -15.46
CA LEU A 79 -15.29 9.57 -14.04
C LEU A 79 -15.96 8.47 -13.22
N ASP A 80 -17.25 8.17 -13.47
CA ASP A 80 -17.93 7.03 -12.84
C ASP A 80 -17.22 5.69 -13.11
N SER A 81 -16.74 5.51 -14.34
CA SER A 81 -16.03 4.29 -14.74
C SER A 81 -14.65 4.20 -14.09
N LEU A 82 -13.98 5.34 -13.91
CA LEU A 82 -12.68 5.45 -13.24
C LEU A 82 -12.82 5.23 -11.73
N GLU A 83 -13.82 5.84 -11.09
CA GLU A 83 -14.12 5.62 -9.66
C GLU A 83 -14.45 4.15 -9.39
N LEU A 84 -15.27 3.53 -10.25
CA LEU A 84 -15.57 2.11 -10.15
C LEU A 84 -14.29 1.27 -10.27
N PHE A 85 -13.41 1.60 -11.23
CA PHE A 85 -12.15 0.88 -11.41
C PHE A 85 -11.25 1.00 -10.18
N ILE A 86 -11.11 2.21 -9.61
CA ILE A 86 -10.31 2.45 -8.40
C ILE A 86 -10.88 1.67 -7.23
N ARG A 87 -12.19 1.78 -6.95
CA ARG A 87 -12.85 1.04 -5.86
C ARG A 87 -12.75 -0.47 -6.00
N VAL A 88 -12.82 -0.96 -7.24
CA VAL A 88 -12.65 -2.38 -7.54
C VAL A 88 -11.21 -2.79 -7.26
N THR A 89 -10.23 -1.97 -7.64
CA THR A 89 -8.81 -2.26 -7.37
C THR A 89 -8.52 -2.23 -5.87
N ASP A 90 -9.04 -1.24 -5.14
CA ASP A 90 -9.01 -1.18 -3.67
C ASP A 90 -9.65 -2.41 -3.00
N LEU A 91 -10.67 -3.00 -3.64
CA LEU A 91 -11.34 -4.21 -3.15
C LEU A 91 -10.54 -5.49 -3.44
N TYR A 92 -9.66 -5.49 -4.45
CA TYR A 92 -8.90 -6.65 -4.88
C TYR A 92 -7.42 -6.64 -4.47
N ASP A 93 -6.89 -5.53 -3.94
CA ASP A 93 -5.59 -5.49 -3.25
C ASP A 93 -5.63 -6.17 -1.85
N VAL A 94 -6.39 -7.28 -1.74
CA VAL A 94 -6.62 -8.13 -0.55
C VAL A 94 -5.63 -9.29 -0.49
#